data_AF-A0A5K1C1R1-F1
#
_entry.id   AF-A0A5K1C1R1-F1
#
_cell.length_a   1.000
_cell.length_b   1.000
_cell.length_c   1.000
_cell.angle_alpha   90.00
_cell.angle_beta   90.00
_cell.angle_gamma   90.00
#
_symmetry.space_group_name_H-M   'P 1'
#
loop_
_entity.id
_entity.type
_entity.pdbx_description
1 polymer ?
#
loop_
_entity_poly.entity_id
_entity_poly.type
_entity_poly.pdbx_seq_one_letter_code
_entity_poly.pdbx_strand_id
1 'polypeptide(L)' 'GHEGATAENGPWMITLDAPSYLPILQHARNRSLREEVYRAYISRASDGDLDNTSLIDQILKLRQEKARLLGYKNHAE' A
#
# COMPACT_ATOMS: atom_id res chain seq x y z
N GLY A 1 -6.32 -4.75 -22.61
CA GLY A 1 -7.33 -3.69 -22.40
C GLY A 1 -8.67 -4.20 -22.88
N HIS A 2 -9.78 -3.63 -22.41
CA HIS A 2 -11.10 -3.97 -22.95
C HIS A 2 -11.16 -3.57 -24.43
N GLU A 3 -11.71 -4.44 -25.29
CA GLU A 3 -11.84 -4.16 -26.72
C GLU A 3 -12.71 -2.91 -26.93
N GLY A 4 -12.25 -1.99 -27.79
CA GLY A 4 -12.93 -0.72 -28.08
C GLY A 4 -12.70 0.41 -27.06
N ALA A 5 -11.95 0.18 -25.98
CA ALA A 5 -11.71 1.21 -24.99
C ALA A 5 -10.78 2.33 -25.51
N THR A 6 -11.18 3.59 -25.31
CA THR A 6 -10.34 4.78 -25.55
C THR A 6 -10.21 5.61 -24.28
N ALA A 7 -9.29 6.59 -24.28
CA ALA A 7 -9.14 7.50 -23.15
C ALA A 7 -10.43 8.30 -22.87
N GLU A 8 -11.19 8.62 -23.92
CA GLU A 8 -12.40 9.43 -23.87
C GLU A 8 -13.65 8.62 -23.52
N ASN A 9 -13.76 7.38 -24.01
CA ASN A 9 -15.00 6.60 -23.96
C ASN A 9 -14.97 5.43 -22.96
N GLY A 10 -13.80 5.08 -22.43
CA GLY A 10 -13.65 3.98 -21.47
C GLY A 10 -14.03 2.61 -22.05
N PRO A 11 -14.14 1.57 -21.20
CA PRO A 11 -14.01 1.63 -19.75
C PRO A 11 -12.58 1.95 -19.28
N TRP A 12 -12.47 2.56 -18.10
CA TRP A 12 -11.19 2.86 -17.44
C TRP A 12 -10.93 1.87 -16.31
N MET A 13 -9.65 1.54 -16.09
CA MET A 13 -9.20 0.74 -14.96
C MET A 13 -8.31 1.61 -14.07
N ILE A 14 -8.63 1.64 -12.77
CA ILE A 14 -7.83 2.35 -11.77
C ILE A 14 -7.00 1.32 -11.01
N THR A 15 -5.70 1.54 -10.98
CA THR A 15 -4.72 0.74 -10.22
C THR A 15 -4.13 1.54 -9.07
N LEU A 16 -3.43 0.86 -8.15
CA LEU A 16 -2.88 1.46 -6.92
C LEU A 16 -1.41 1.88 -7.05
N ASP A 17 -0.79 1.77 -8.23
CA ASP A 17 0.52 2.36 -8.49
C ASP A 17 0.42 3.89 -8.61
N ALA A 18 1.51 4.58 -8.26
CA ALA A 18 1.49 6.03 -8.06
C ALA A 18 0.99 6.84 -9.28
N PRO A 19 1.36 6.53 -10.54
CA PRO A 19 0.82 7.21 -11.72
C PRO A 19 -0.70 7.12 -11.90
N SER A 20 -1.36 6.11 -11.34
CA SER A 20 -2.83 5.97 -11.35
C SER A 20 -3.46 6.53 -10.08
N TYR A 21 -2.91 6.17 -8.91
CA TYR A 21 -3.45 6.53 -7.60
C TYR A 21 -3.45 8.05 -7.33
N LEU A 22 -2.32 8.72 -7.60
CA LEU A 22 -2.16 10.14 -7.25
C LEU A 22 -3.11 11.06 -8.04
N PRO A 23 -3.28 10.91 -9.38
CA PRO A 23 -4.24 11.71 -10.13
C PRO A 23 -5.69 11.55 -9.66
N ILE A 24 -6.10 10.35 -9.21
CA ILE A 24 -7.44 10.16 -8.65
C ILE A 24 -7.62 11.02 -7.39
N LEU A 25 -6.66 11.01 -6.47
CA LEU A 25 -6.76 11.83 -5.26
C LEU A 25 -6.69 13.33 -5.54
N GLN A 26 -5.91 13.75 -6.52
CA GLN A 26 -5.70 15.16 -6.85
C GLN A 26 -6.82 15.78 -7.69
N HIS A 27 -7.43 14.99 -8.59
CA HIS A 27 -8.28 15.54 -9.65
C HIS A 27 -9.69 14.96 -9.71
N ALA A 28 -9.94 13.76 -9.16
CA ALA A 28 -11.28 13.20 -9.20
C ALA A 28 -12.25 14.05 -8.36
N ARG A 29 -13.30 14.57 -8.99
CA ARG A 29 -14.31 15.40 -8.29
C ARG A 29 -15.18 14.56 -7.33
N ASN A 30 -15.41 13.28 -7.65
CA ASN A 30 -16.19 12.36 -6.84
C ASN A 30 -15.46 12.00 -5.53
N ARG A 31 -16.00 12.45 -4.39
CA ARG A 31 -15.42 12.20 -3.06
C ARG A 31 -15.42 10.73 -2.68
N SER A 32 -16.50 10.00 -2.97
CA SER A 32 -16.62 8.59 -2.65
C SER A 32 -15.56 7.77 -3.39
N LEU A 33 -15.30 8.11 -4.66
CA LEU A 33 -14.21 7.49 -5.43
C LEU A 33 -12.84 7.74 -4.79
N ARG A 34 -12.55 8.99 -4.38
CA ARG A 34 -11.30 9.31 -3.69
C ARG A 34 -11.17 8.53 -2.38
N GLU A 35 -12.25 8.39 -1.62
CA GLU A 35 -12.26 7.63 -0.37
C GLU A 35 -12.00 6.14 -0.59
N GLU A 36 -12.68 5.52 -1.57
CA GLU A 36 -12.50 4.10 -1.91
C GLU A 36 -11.06 3.81 -2.30
N VAL A 37 -10.52 4.60 -3.23
CA VAL A 37 -9.13 4.44 -3.72
C VAL A 37 -8.12 4.74 -2.61
N TYR A 38 -8.37 5.74 -1.76
CA TYR A 38 -7.53 6.04 -0.60
C TYR A 38 -7.48 4.86 0.37
N ARG A 39 -8.65 4.33 0.77
CA ARG A 39 -8.74 3.21 1.71
C ARG A 39 -8.05 1.98 1.16
N ALA A 40 -8.32 1.62 -0.09
CA ALA A 40 -7.67 0.50 -0.76
C ALA A 40 -6.14 0.65 -0.77
N TYR A 41 -5.60 1.86 -0.97
CA TYR A 41 -4.15 2.11 -0.99
C TYR A 41 -3.51 2.00 0.40
N ILE A 42 -4.15 2.52 1.45
CA ILE A 42 -3.57 2.53 2.81
C ILE A 42 -3.69 1.17 3.52
N SER A 43 -4.62 0.31 3.12
CA SER A 43 -4.82 -1.03 3.67
C SER A 43 -4.17 -2.12 2.81
N ARG A 44 -3.22 -1.77 1.94
CA ARG A 44 -2.50 -2.78 1.15
C ARG A 44 -1.66 -3.64 2.08
N ALA A 45 -1.68 -4.95 1.79
CA ALA A 45 -0.87 -5.93 2.51
C ALA A 45 -1.10 -5.90 4.04
N SER A 46 -2.35 -5.72 4.44
CA SER A 46 -2.75 -5.64 5.85
C SER A 46 -3.91 -6.59 6.21
N ASP A 47 -4.22 -7.58 5.34
CA ASP A 47 -5.26 -8.59 5.58
C ASP A 47 -5.02 -9.83 4.67
N GLY A 48 -5.58 -10.97 5.06
CA GLY A 48 -5.52 -12.24 4.34
C GLY A 48 -4.10 -12.76 4.08
N ASP A 49 -3.91 -13.43 2.95
CA ASP A 49 -2.64 -14.07 2.58
C ASP A 49 -1.49 -13.07 2.34
N LEU A 50 -1.79 -11.78 2.23
CA LEU A 50 -0.81 -10.72 1.98
C LEU A 50 -0.57 -9.83 3.20
N ASP A 51 -1.10 -10.18 4.38
CA ASP A 51 -0.90 -9.39 5.59
C ASP A 51 0.58 -9.38 6.04
N ASN A 52 1.17 -8.18 6.11
CA ASN A 52 2.53 -7.96 6.56
C ASN A 52 2.64 -7.70 8.07
N THR A 53 1.53 -7.59 8.81
CA THR A 53 1.53 -7.22 10.24
C THR A 53 2.41 -8.16 11.06
N SER A 54 2.15 -9.47 10.96
CA SER A 54 2.93 -10.48 11.71
C SER A 54 4.39 -10.58 11.25
N LEU A 55 4.67 -10.28 9.97
CA LEU A 55 6.05 -10.24 9.45
C LEU A 55 6.83 -9.08 10.04
N ILE A 56 6.21 -7.89 10.16
CA ILE A 56 6.84 -6.73 10.80
C ILE A 56 7.16 -7.05 12.27
N ASP A 57 6.23 -7.66 13.01
CA ASP A 57 6.46 -8.06 14.41
C ASP A 57 7.65 -9.03 14.54
N GLN A 58 7.73 -10.03 13.67
CA GLN A 58 8.85 -10.96 13.62
C GLN A 58 10.17 -10.26 13.29
N ILE A 59 10.18 -9.35 12.31
CA ILE A 59 11.36 -8.56 11.95
C ILE A 59 11.84 -7.72 13.14
N LEU A 60 10.93 -7.05 13.85
CA LEU A 60 11.28 -6.24 15.02
C LEU A 60 11.85 -7.09 16.15
N LYS A 61 11.27 -8.26 16.42
CA LYS A 61 11.79 -9.22 17.40
C LYS A 61 13.20 -9.68 17.04
N LEU A 62 13.43 -10.10 15.80
CA LEU A 62 14.75 -10.56 15.34
C LEU A 62 15.79 -9.44 15.36
N ARG A 63 15.40 -8.22 14.99
CA ARG A 63 16.27 -7.03 15.06
C ARG A 63 16.68 -6.73 16.51
N GLN A 64 15.77 -6.87 17.46
CA GLN A 64 16.05 -6.69 18.88
C GLN A 64 16.94 -7.80 19.44
N GLU A 65 16.72 -9.06 19.06
CA GLU A 65 17.56 -10.20 19.44
C GLU A 65 18.99 -10.01 18.92
N LYS A 66 19.15 -9.63 17.64
CA LYS A 66 20.45 -9.30 17.04
C LYS A 66 21.17 -8.20 17.81
N ALA A 67 20.48 -7.11 18.15
CA ALA A 67 21.08 -6.01 18.91
C ALA A 67 21.64 -6.49 20.26
N ARG A 68 20.86 -7.29 21.00
CA ARG A 68 21.28 -7.87 22.28
C ARG A 68 22.50 -8.78 22.15
N LEU A 69 22.52 -9.64 21.11
CA LEU A 69 23.66 -10.52 20.84
C LEU A 69 24.96 -9.75 20.56
N LEU A 70 24.84 -8.54 20.01
CA LEU A 70 25.97 -7.66 19.70
C LEU A 70 26.30 -6.67 20.83
N GLY A 71 25.57 -6.70 21.95
CA GLY A 71 25.80 -5.83 23.10
C GLY A 71 25.17 -4.43 23.02
N TYR A 72 24.31 -4.17 22.03
CA TYR A 72 23.55 -2.92 21.92
C TYR A 72 22.22 -3.02 22.66
N LYS A 73 21.63 -1.88 23.06
CA LYS A 73 20.34 -1.88 23.76
C LYS A 73 19.18 -2.12 22.80
N ASN A 74 19.29 -1.65 21.56
CA ASN A 74 18.26 -1.76 20.53
C ASN A 74 18.90 -1.75 19.12
N HIS A 75 18.06 -1.90 18.08
CA HIS A 75 18.53 -2.00 16.69
C HIS A 75 18.99 -0.67 16.06
N ALA A 76 18.60 0.48 16.62
CA ALA A 76 18.94 1.79 16.07
C ALA A 76 20.29 2.34 16.58
N GLU A 77 20.80 1.80 17.68
CA GLU A 77 22.15 2.03 18.21
C GLU A 77 23.21 1.27 17.38
#